data_AF-A0A386UU21-F1
#
_entry.id   AF-A0A386UU21-F1
#
_cell.length_a   1.000
_cell.length_b   1.000
_cell.length_c   1.000
_cell.angle_alpha   90.00
_cell.angle_beta   90.00
_cell.angle_gamma   90.00
#
_symmetry.space_group_name_H-M   'P 1'
#
loop_
_entity.id
_entity.type
_entity.pdbx_description
1 polymer ?
#
loop_
_entity_poly.entity_id
_entity_poly.type
_entity_poly.pdbx_seq_one_letter_code
_entity_poly.pdbx_strand_id
1 'polypeptide(L)'
;MIDKNENLACSCACAAANSTRRGFIGRALAAMAAAQPMLRGTPAHAVEDQIRDALPQPGDFLTFQSKSKRGPHLTVDDLKTAAKQVMALPVDPASGLVRDGSRLSQVMLTRLDPAELDETTQARAADGVVAYSAACTHDACPISSWDPKKAHYVCPCHQSRFDPKAGGALVSGPAYRPLPALPLKVQDGLLVVAAPFTARPGGGR
;
A
#
# COMPACT_ATOMS: atom_id res chain seq x y z
N MET A 1 -35.63 -36.42 55.61
CA MET A 1 -36.37 -36.21 54.35
C MET A 1 -35.32 -36.06 53.25
N ILE A 2 -34.78 -37.17 52.75
CA ILE A 2 -35.06 -37.80 51.43
C ILE A 2 -34.82 -36.78 50.29
N ASP A 3 -33.62 -36.66 49.72
CA ASP A 3 -32.96 -37.47 48.65
C ASP A 3 -33.38 -37.13 47.20
N LYS A 4 -32.35 -36.79 46.39
CA LYS A 4 -32.15 -37.08 44.94
C LYS A 4 -32.96 -36.29 43.90
N ASN A 5 -32.57 -36.15 42.63
CA ASN A 5 -31.33 -36.18 41.83
C ASN A 5 -31.79 -36.10 40.34
N GLU A 6 -30.91 -35.70 39.42
CA GLU A 6 -30.91 -36.02 37.96
C GLU A 6 -32.00 -35.47 36.99
N ASN A 7 -31.53 -34.68 36.01
CA ASN A 7 -31.35 -35.04 34.59
C ASN A 7 -32.49 -35.68 33.73
N LEU A 8 -32.39 -35.33 32.43
CA LEU A 8 -32.86 -35.99 31.19
C LEU A 8 -34.13 -35.51 30.47
N ALA A 9 -33.93 -35.35 29.16
CA ALA A 9 -34.80 -34.87 28.10
C ALA A 9 -35.91 -35.86 27.71
N CYS A 10 -36.90 -35.41 26.91
CA CYS A 10 -37.09 -35.81 25.50
C CYS A 10 -38.44 -35.32 24.93
N SER A 11 -38.47 -35.21 23.60
CA SER A 11 -39.52 -34.80 22.67
C SER A 11 -40.88 -35.52 22.76
N CYS A 12 -41.94 -34.91 22.21
CA CYS A 12 -42.82 -35.57 21.24
C CYS A 12 -43.69 -34.57 20.44
N ALA A 13 -43.94 -34.88 19.17
CA ALA A 13 -44.81 -34.16 18.24
C ALA A 13 -46.05 -35.02 17.88
N CYS A 14 -47.18 -34.37 17.52
CA CYS A 14 -48.23 -34.91 16.63
C CYS A 14 -49.17 -33.74 16.22
N ALA A 15 -49.22 -33.38 14.93
CA ALA A 15 -50.28 -33.70 13.94
C ALA A 15 -51.65 -33.05 14.22
N ALA A 16 -52.49 -32.62 13.28
CA ALA A 16 -52.47 -32.24 11.87
C ALA A 16 -53.91 -31.77 11.59
N ALA A 17 -54.14 -30.73 10.78
CA ALA A 17 -55.46 -30.46 10.23
C ALA A 17 -55.29 -29.91 8.81
N ASN A 18 -55.94 -30.59 7.87
CA ASN A 18 -55.92 -30.31 6.44
C ASN A 18 -57.37 -30.12 5.98
N SER A 19 -57.69 -29.05 5.24
CA SER A 19 -58.73 -29.04 4.19
C SER A 19 -58.81 -27.69 3.48
N THR A 20 -58.18 -27.65 2.31
CA THR A 20 -58.61 -27.07 1.03
C THR A 20 -59.59 -25.88 0.99
N ARG A 21 -59.14 -24.76 0.40
CA ARG A 21 -59.96 -23.96 -0.55
C ARG A 21 -59.10 -23.38 -1.68
N ARG A 22 -59.51 -23.74 -2.92
CA ARG A 22 -59.53 -22.96 -4.18
C ARG A 22 -58.23 -22.21 -4.51
N GLY A 23 -57.44 -22.65 -5.50
CA GLY A 23 -57.83 -22.70 -6.91
C GLY A 23 -57.36 -21.40 -7.58
N PHE A 24 -56.69 -21.53 -8.73
CA PHE A 24 -56.03 -20.48 -9.54
C PHE A 24 -54.61 -20.09 -9.07
N ILE A 25 -53.60 -20.79 -9.61
CA ILE A 25 -52.58 -20.21 -10.50
C ILE A 25 -51.96 -21.40 -11.23
N GLY A 26 -52.29 -21.51 -12.51
CA GLY A 26 -51.68 -22.47 -13.41
C GLY A 26 -50.25 -22.05 -13.75
N ARG A 27 -49.38 -23.06 -13.84
CA ARG A 27 -48.23 -23.18 -14.75
C ARG A 27 -47.64 -21.86 -15.25
N ALA A 28 -46.54 -21.43 -14.63
CA ALA A 28 -45.57 -20.56 -15.28
C ALA A 28 -44.14 -21.02 -14.94
N LEU A 29 -43.54 -21.67 -15.93
CA LEU A 29 -42.12 -21.64 -16.29
C LEU A 29 -41.08 -22.25 -15.34
N ALA A 30 -40.67 -23.45 -15.74
CA ALA A 30 -39.29 -23.90 -15.62
C ALA A 30 -38.30 -22.93 -16.27
N ALA A 31 -37.03 -23.04 -15.84
CA ALA A 31 -35.82 -22.38 -16.33
C ALA A 31 -35.48 -20.99 -15.74
N MET A 32 -34.98 -21.00 -14.51
CA MET A 32 -34.02 -20.00 -14.02
C MET A 32 -32.79 -20.72 -13.50
N ALA A 33 -32.11 -21.47 -14.36
CA ALA A 33 -30.75 -21.94 -14.14
C ALA A 33 -29.88 -21.32 -15.24
N ALA A 34 -28.75 -20.74 -14.82
CA ALA A 34 -27.67 -20.18 -15.64
C ALA A 34 -27.93 -18.81 -16.31
N ALA A 35 -27.91 -17.76 -15.50
CA ALA A 35 -27.35 -16.47 -15.94
C ALA A 35 -26.79 -15.69 -14.74
N GLN A 36 -25.86 -16.31 -14.00
CA GLN A 36 -24.90 -15.48 -13.28
C GLN A 36 -23.90 -14.98 -14.32
N PRO A 37 -23.81 -13.67 -14.60
CA PRO A 37 -22.70 -13.17 -15.40
C PRO A 37 -21.43 -13.54 -14.63
N MET A 38 -20.55 -14.28 -15.27
CA MET A 38 -19.25 -14.61 -14.71
C MET A 38 -18.44 -13.32 -14.57
N LEU A 39 -18.58 -12.63 -13.43
CA LEU A 39 -17.59 -11.66 -12.94
C LEU A 39 -16.36 -12.40 -12.38
N ARG A 40 -15.87 -13.41 -13.09
CA ARG A 40 -14.52 -13.95 -12.85
C ARG A 40 -13.63 -13.26 -13.86
N GLY A 41 -12.87 -12.26 -13.41
CA GLY A 41 -11.83 -11.64 -14.22
C GLY A 41 -10.91 -12.70 -14.83
N THR A 42 -10.34 -12.41 -16.00
CA THR A 42 -9.42 -13.35 -16.65
C THR A 42 -8.15 -13.48 -15.80
N PRO A 43 -7.47 -14.65 -15.83
CA PRO A 43 -6.23 -14.85 -15.07
C PRO A 43 -5.15 -13.80 -15.43
N ALA A 44 -5.15 -13.29 -16.65
CA ALA A 44 -4.24 -12.22 -17.07
C ALA A 44 -4.49 -10.90 -16.31
N HIS A 45 -5.75 -10.50 -16.12
CA HIS A 45 -6.08 -9.32 -15.32
C HIS A 45 -5.75 -9.53 -13.83
N ALA A 46 -5.97 -10.74 -13.30
CA ALA A 46 -5.61 -11.05 -11.91
C ALA A 46 -4.09 -10.94 -11.66
N VAL A 47 -3.26 -11.32 -12.64
CA VAL A 47 -1.79 -11.17 -12.52
C VAL A 47 -1.38 -9.69 -12.62
N GLU A 48 -1.96 -8.92 -13.54
CA GLU A 48 -1.72 -7.47 -13.61
C GLU A 48 -2.09 -6.78 -12.30
N ASP A 49 -3.28 -7.05 -11.77
CA ASP A 49 -3.76 -6.48 -10.50
C ASP A 49 -2.80 -6.83 -9.36
N GLN A 50 -2.35 -8.09 -9.28
CA GLN A 50 -1.37 -8.52 -8.29
C GLN A 50 -0.04 -7.74 -8.41
N ILE A 51 0.46 -7.50 -9.62
CA ILE A 51 1.69 -6.72 -9.86
C ILE A 51 1.48 -5.27 -9.43
N ARG A 52 0.32 -4.69 -9.76
CA ARG A 52 -0.02 -3.30 -9.50
C ARG A 52 -0.25 -3.00 -8.02
N ASP A 53 -0.79 -3.96 -7.28
CA ASP A 53 -1.08 -3.83 -5.84
C ASP A 53 0.12 -4.13 -4.95
N ALA A 54 1.16 -4.79 -5.50
CA ALA A 54 2.37 -5.10 -4.76
C ALA A 54 3.15 -3.86 -4.31
N LEU A 55 3.81 -3.98 -3.16
CA LEU A 55 4.82 -3.02 -2.71
C LEU A 55 6.06 -3.03 -3.63
N PRO A 56 6.93 -2.01 -3.57
CA PRO A 56 8.19 -2.00 -4.30
C PRO A 56 9.01 -3.26 -4.05
N GLN A 57 9.55 -3.83 -5.12
CA GLN A 57 10.40 -5.02 -5.11
C GLN A 57 11.83 -4.67 -5.52
N PRO A 58 12.85 -5.42 -5.07
CA PRO A 58 14.21 -5.28 -5.57
C PRO A 58 14.24 -5.43 -7.10
N GLY A 59 14.93 -4.51 -7.76
CA GLY A 59 15.02 -4.45 -9.22
C GLY A 59 13.96 -3.57 -9.89
N ASP A 60 12.95 -3.10 -9.17
CA ASP A 60 12.00 -2.13 -9.73
C ASP A 60 12.72 -0.83 -10.12
N PHE A 61 12.41 -0.32 -11.31
CA PHE A 61 12.74 1.06 -11.68
C PHE A 61 11.79 2.03 -11.00
N LEU A 62 12.09 3.32 -11.02
CA LEU A 62 11.19 4.35 -10.50
C LEU A 62 10.70 5.27 -11.63
N THR A 63 9.44 5.68 -11.59
CA THR A 63 8.86 6.69 -12.49
C THR A 63 8.18 7.77 -11.68
N PHE A 64 7.95 8.94 -12.27
CA PHE A 64 7.11 9.98 -11.65
C PHE A 64 5.72 9.43 -11.29
N GLN A 65 5.22 9.80 -10.10
CA GLN A 65 3.86 9.48 -9.66
C GLN A 65 2.81 10.14 -10.55
N SER A 66 3.06 11.39 -10.97
CA SER A 66 2.16 12.14 -11.84
C SER A 66 1.97 11.43 -13.16
N LYS A 67 0.73 11.09 -13.51
CA LYS A 67 0.40 10.41 -14.77
C LYS A 67 0.90 11.18 -16.00
N SER A 68 0.86 12.51 -15.98
CA SER A 68 1.35 13.37 -17.08
C SER A 68 2.85 13.33 -17.31
N LYS A 69 3.63 12.86 -16.32
CA LYS A 69 5.09 12.74 -16.39
C LYS A 69 5.55 11.28 -16.34
N ARG A 70 4.61 10.33 -16.29
CA ARG A 70 4.88 8.90 -16.18
C ARG A 70 5.42 8.40 -17.51
N GLY A 71 6.48 7.59 -17.49
CA GLY A 71 7.12 7.08 -18.71
C GLY A 71 8.62 6.86 -18.55
N PRO A 72 9.44 7.92 -18.54
CA PRO A 72 10.88 7.77 -18.31
C PRO A 72 11.14 7.23 -16.91
N HIS A 73 12.08 6.29 -16.82
CA HIS A 73 12.65 5.89 -15.55
C HIS A 73 13.49 7.04 -14.98
N LEU A 74 13.35 7.26 -13.67
CA LEU A 74 14.01 8.33 -12.96
C LEU A 74 15.51 8.05 -12.85
N THR A 75 16.28 9.10 -13.07
CA THR A 75 17.72 9.19 -12.85
C THR A 75 18.02 10.07 -11.64
N VAL A 76 19.28 10.11 -11.23
CA VAL A 76 19.74 11.04 -10.17
C VAL A 76 19.57 12.51 -10.59
N ASP A 77 19.69 12.82 -11.88
CA ASP A 77 19.64 14.18 -12.41
C ASP A 77 18.22 14.75 -12.52
N ASP A 78 17.21 13.89 -12.45
CA ASP A 78 15.81 14.32 -12.31
C ASP A 78 15.53 14.99 -10.95
N LEU A 79 16.46 14.88 -9.99
CA LEU A 79 16.35 15.41 -8.64
C LEU A 79 17.32 16.56 -8.39
N LYS A 80 16.77 17.70 -8.00
CA LYS A 80 17.55 18.84 -7.53
C LYS A 80 18.02 18.59 -6.09
N THR A 81 19.29 18.86 -5.83
CA THR A 81 19.88 18.75 -4.49
C THR A 81 19.20 19.69 -3.50
N ALA A 82 18.93 19.19 -2.30
CA ALA A 82 18.29 19.91 -1.19
C ALA A 82 16.93 20.54 -1.52
N ALA A 83 16.22 19.99 -2.52
CA ALA A 83 14.91 20.45 -2.94
C ALA A 83 13.76 19.62 -2.32
N LYS A 84 12.53 20.09 -2.56
CA LYS A 84 11.31 19.36 -2.22
C LYS A 84 11.31 17.97 -2.88
N GLN A 85 10.72 16.99 -2.21
CA GLN A 85 10.65 15.62 -2.69
C GLN A 85 9.99 15.48 -4.06
N VAL A 86 10.52 14.57 -4.88
CA VAL A 86 9.87 14.04 -6.06
C VAL A 86 9.03 12.84 -5.63
N MET A 87 7.75 12.84 -6.02
CA MET A 87 6.87 11.70 -5.78
C MET A 87 7.04 10.68 -6.91
N ALA A 88 7.31 9.43 -6.55
CA ALA A 88 7.60 8.36 -7.48
C ALA A 88 6.76 7.10 -7.20
N LEU A 89 6.74 6.22 -8.20
CA LEU A 89 6.15 4.88 -8.15
C LEU A 89 7.14 3.86 -8.72
N PRO A 90 7.17 2.64 -8.18
CA PRO A 90 7.95 1.55 -8.74
C PRO A 90 7.35 1.05 -10.06
N VAL A 91 8.22 0.59 -10.95
CA VAL A 91 7.88 -0.06 -12.21
C VAL A 91 8.50 -1.44 -12.21
N ASP A 92 7.66 -2.45 -12.37
CA ASP A 92 8.09 -3.84 -12.48
C ASP A 92 8.93 -4.03 -13.75
N PRO A 93 10.19 -4.50 -13.64
CA PRO A 93 11.11 -4.52 -14.78
C PRO A 93 10.75 -5.57 -15.83
N ALA A 94 10.01 -6.63 -15.45
CA ALA A 94 9.65 -7.71 -16.35
C ALA A 94 8.43 -7.36 -17.22
N SER A 95 7.43 -6.72 -16.63
CA SER A 95 6.17 -6.38 -17.29
C SER A 95 6.08 -4.94 -17.77
N GLY A 96 6.91 -4.04 -17.22
CA GLY A 96 6.78 -2.59 -17.42
C GLY A 96 5.57 -1.97 -16.70
N LEU A 97 4.84 -2.74 -15.89
CA LEU A 97 3.68 -2.26 -15.15
C LEU A 97 4.11 -1.40 -13.96
N VAL A 98 3.43 -0.27 -13.79
CA VAL A 98 3.63 0.60 -12.62
C VAL A 98 2.84 0.04 -11.44
N ARG A 99 3.48 -0.12 -10.27
CA ARG A 99 2.79 -0.57 -9.05
C ARG A 99 2.03 0.58 -8.39
N ASP A 100 0.91 0.95 -9.01
CA ASP A 100 0.08 2.09 -8.63
C ASP A 100 -1.28 1.73 -8.04
N GLY A 101 -1.56 0.44 -7.84
CA GLY A 101 -2.80 -0.06 -7.24
C GLY A 101 -2.87 0.21 -5.73
N SER A 102 -1.73 0.25 -5.05
CA SER A 102 -1.64 0.61 -3.63
C SER A 102 -1.01 1.98 -3.40
N ARG A 103 -1.63 2.78 -2.53
CA ARG A 103 -1.05 4.04 -2.03
C ARG A 103 0.23 3.81 -1.23
N LEU A 104 0.41 2.61 -0.66
CA LEU A 104 1.59 2.26 0.12
C LEU A 104 2.82 2.00 -0.77
N SER A 105 2.64 1.90 -2.09
CA SER A 105 3.74 1.79 -3.06
C SER A 105 4.34 3.13 -3.46
N GLN A 106 3.77 4.25 -3.01
CA GLN A 106 4.28 5.59 -3.31
C GLN A 106 5.55 5.89 -2.52
N VAL A 107 6.54 6.44 -3.22
CA VAL A 107 7.86 6.74 -2.69
C VAL A 107 8.14 8.24 -2.80
N MET A 108 8.71 8.82 -1.76
CA MET A 108 9.31 10.16 -1.80
C MET A 108 10.80 10.01 -2.06
N LEU A 109 11.30 10.70 -3.08
CA LEU A 109 12.72 10.77 -3.39
C LEU A 109 13.24 12.18 -3.15
N THR A 110 14.39 12.29 -2.48
CA THR A 110 15.08 13.56 -2.26
C THR A 110 16.57 13.36 -2.46
N ARG A 111 17.21 14.25 -3.23
CA ARG A 111 18.68 14.28 -3.36
C ARG A 111 19.24 15.22 -2.30
N LEU A 112 20.11 14.71 -1.44
CA LEU A 112 20.75 15.43 -0.36
C LEU A 112 22.26 15.39 -0.53
N ASP A 113 22.98 16.25 0.19
CA ASP A 113 24.43 16.15 0.28
C ASP A 113 24.79 14.86 1.04
N PRO A 114 25.54 13.92 0.45
CA PRO A 114 25.96 12.70 1.14
C PRO A 114 26.70 12.97 2.46
N ALA A 115 27.39 14.10 2.59
CA ALA A 115 28.11 14.47 3.81
C ALA A 115 27.17 14.84 4.99
N GLU A 116 25.89 15.12 4.72
CA GLU A 116 24.89 15.40 5.75
C GLU A 116 24.11 14.15 6.20
N LEU A 117 24.33 12.99 5.57
CA LEU A 117 23.61 11.75 5.87
C LEU A 117 24.29 11.00 7.02
N ASP A 118 23.50 10.37 7.88
CA ASP A 118 24.06 9.37 8.80
C ASP A 118 24.52 8.11 8.05
N GLU A 119 25.38 7.30 8.67
CA GLU A 119 25.97 6.12 8.05
C GLU A 119 24.91 5.12 7.54
N THR A 120 23.83 4.93 8.31
CA THR A 120 22.75 4.00 7.95
C THR A 120 21.96 4.49 6.73
N THR A 121 21.76 5.81 6.62
CA THR A 121 21.05 6.45 5.51
C THR A 121 21.91 6.47 4.27
N GLN A 122 23.20 6.78 4.43
CA GLN A 122 24.18 6.74 3.34
C GLN A 122 24.27 5.34 2.73
N ALA A 123 24.28 4.28 3.56
CA ALA A 123 24.30 2.89 3.09
C ALA A 123 23.06 2.46 2.29
N ARG A 124 21.96 3.23 2.35
CA ARG A 124 20.71 2.96 1.63
C ARG A 124 20.47 3.95 0.47
N ALA A 125 21.28 4.99 0.37
CA ALA A 125 21.15 6.05 -0.63
C ALA A 125 21.87 5.67 -1.93
N ALA A 126 21.43 6.27 -3.03
CA ALA A 126 22.07 6.17 -4.34
C ALA A 126 22.52 7.57 -4.78
N ASP A 127 23.82 7.86 -4.78
CA ASP A 127 24.39 9.17 -5.12
C ASP A 127 23.72 10.35 -4.39
N GLY A 128 23.49 10.18 -3.08
CA GLY A 128 22.81 11.14 -2.22
C GLY A 128 21.28 11.16 -2.37
N VAL A 129 20.71 10.34 -3.24
CA VAL A 129 19.26 10.14 -3.34
C VAL A 129 18.80 9.18 -2.25
N VAL A 130 18.00 9.71 -1.33
CA VAL A 130 17.31 8.93 -0.30
C VAL A 130 15.86 8.70 -0.72
N ALA A 131 15.32 7.55 -0.33
CA ALA A 131 13.95 7.18 -0.64
C ALA A 131 13.21 6.64 0.58
N TYR A 132 11.97 7.11 0.75
CA TYR A 132 11.11 6.73 1.87
C TYR A 132 9.67 6.53 1.41
N SER A 133 8.91 5.73 2.17
CA SER A 133 7.46 5.62 2.02
C SER A 133 6.81 7.01 2.06
N ALA A 134 5.95 7.31 1.10
CA ALA A 134 5.13 8.53 1.09
C ALA A 134 3.97 8.50 2.09
N ALA A 135 3.68 7.34 2.69
CA ALA A 135 2.63 7.19 3.68
C ALA A 135 3.17 7.50 5.09
N CYS A 136 2.56 8.48 5.76
CA CYS A 136 2.85 8.83 7.14
C CYS A 136 2.63 7.64 8.08
N THR A 137 3.56 7.44 9.01
CA THR A 137 3.47 6.36 10.00
C THR A 137 2.42 6.59 11.08
N HIS A 138 1.70 7.72 11.08
CA HIS A 138 0.54 7.93 11.96
C HIS A 138 -0.71 7.18 11.43
N ASP A 139 -1.42 7.79 10.47
CA ASP A 139 -2.67 7.26 9.87
C ASP A 139 -2.55 7.11 8.34
N ALA A 140 -1.36 6.84 7.82
CA ALA A 140 -1.11 6.64 6.39
C ALA A 140 -1.45 7.83 5.46
N CYS A 141 -1.61 9.04 6.02
CA CYS A 141 -1.76 10.25 5.22
C CYS A 141 -0.59 10.42 4.23
N PRO A 142 -0.85 10.91 3.00
CA PRO A 142 0.22 11.17 2.04
C PRO A 142 1.05 12.37 2.52
N ILE A 143 2.36 12.18 2.60
CA ILE A 143 3.30 13.24 2.93
C ILE A 143 3.62 14.03 1.66
N SER A 144 3.18 15.28 1.61
CA SER A 144 3.27 16.13 0.41
C SER A 144 3.90 17.51 0.67
N SER A 145 4.25 17.80 1.92
CA SER A 145 4.85 19.08 2.33
C SER A 145 6.33 18.90 2.70
N TRP A 146 7.06 20.00 2.57
CA TRP A 146 8.50 20.09 2.81
C TRP A 146 8.80 21.36 3.58
N ASP A 147 9.62 21.26 4.61
CA ASP A 147 10.19 22.41 5.31
C ASP A 147 11.58 22.72 4.74
N PRO A 148 11.74 23.78 3.92
CA PRO A 148 13.02 24.08 3.28
C PRO A 148 14.09 24.57 4.26
N LYS A 149 13.71 25.09 5.44
CA LYS A 149 14.68 25.57 6.43
C LYS A 149 15.35 24.43 7.19
N LYS A 150 14.61 23.33 7.39
CA LYS A 150 15.08 22.15 8.13
C LYS A 150 15.38 20.95 7.23
N ALA A 151 14.99 21.03 5.96
CA ALA A 151 15.00 19.90 5.03
C ALA A 151 14.22 18.69 5.57
N HIS A 152 13.04 18.94 6.15
CA HIS A 152 12.18 17.88 6.72
C HIS A 152 10.96 17.62 5.86
N TYR A 153 10.56 16.35 5.79
CA TYR A 153 9.24 15.99 5.32
C TYR A 153 8.18 16.40 6.33
N VAL A 154 7.04 16.89 5.85
CA VAL A 154 5.93 17.31 6.71
C VAL A 154 4.64 16.63 6.25
N CYS A 155 4.02 15.88 7.16
CA CYS A 155 2.69 15.34 6.95
C CYS A 155 1.64 16.44 7.21
N PRO A 156 0.80 16.81 6.23
CA PRO A 156 -0.13 17.92 6.38
C PRO A 156 -1.32 17.61 7.32
N CYS A 157 -1.61 16.33 7.61
CA CYS A 157 -2.76 15.95 8.43
C CYS A 157 -2.62 16.42 9.89
N HIS A 158 -1.51 16.06 10.54
CA HIS A 158 -1.29 16.34 11.97
C HIS A 158 0.13 16.86 12.25
N GLN A 159 0.80 17.37 11.21
CA GLN A 159 2.10 18.03 11.31
C GLN A 159 3.24 17.14 11.85
N SER A 160 3.16 15.82 11.62
CA SER A 160 4.32 14.96 11.83
C SER A 160 5.46 15.36 10.92
N ARG A 161 6.67 15.48 11.47
CA ARG A 161 7.88 15.89 10.76
C ARG A 161 8.89 14.76 10.79
N PHE A 162 9.55 14.53 9.66
CA PHE A 162 10.54 13.46 9.52
C PHE A 162 11.83 14.00 8.92
N ASP A 163 12.96 13.57 9.47
CA ASP A 163 14.29 13.93 8.98
C ASP A 163 14.79 12.89 7.96
N PRO A 164 14.88 13.24 6.67
CA PRO A 164 15.39 12.34 5.64
C PRO A 164 16.90 12.10 5.71
N LYS A 165 17.65 12.87 6.51
CA LYS A 165 19.09 12.68 6.68
C LYS A 165 19.44 11.61 7.71
N ALA A 166 18.51 11.38 8.63
CA ALA A 166 18.65 10.49 9.77
C ALA A 166 17.65 9.32 9.72
N GLY A 167 17.69 8.54 8.65
CA GLY A 167 16.91 7.30 8.55
C GLY A 167 15.39 7.51 8.48
N GLY A 168 14.92 8.71 8.14
CA GLY A 168 13.49 9.05 8.16
C GLY A 168 12.96 9.22 9.58
N ALA A 169 13.83 9.56 10.55
CA ALA A 169 13.50 9.67 11.96
C ALA A 169 12.35 10.65 12.20
N LEU A 170 11.48 10.31 13.16
CA LEU A 170 10.44 11.20 13.62
C LEU A 170 11.07 12.35 14.44
N VAL A 171 10.79 13.58 14.04
CA VAL A 171 11.27 14.79 14.71
C VAL A 171 10.19 15.38 15.64
N SER A 172 8.94 15.39 15.18
CA SER A 172 7.81 15.94 15.95
C SER A 172 6.48 15.42 15.43
N GLY A 173 5.41 15.65 16.21
CA GLY A 173 4.03 15.29 15.86
C GLY A 173 3.64 13.88 16.32
N PRO A 174 2.42 13.42 16.00
CA PRO A 174 1.83 12.24 16.63
C PRO A 174 2.21 10.91 15.97
N ALA A 175 2.98 10.91 14.88
CA ALA A 175 3.55 9.66 14.37
C ALA A 175 4.41 9.00 15.46
N TYR A 176 4.64 7.69 15.35
CA TYR A 176 5.24 6.90 16.43
C TYR A 176 6.41 6.02 15.96
N ARG A 177 6.80 6.13 14.68
CA ARG A 177 7.91 5.38 14.06
C ARG A 177 8.60 6.23 12.99
N PRO A 178 9.89 5.99 12.70
CA PRO A 178 10.54 6.50 11.49
C PRO A 178 9.81 6.07 10.22
N LEU A 179 9.95 6.85 9.15
CA LEU A 179 9.48 6.44 7.83
C LEU A 179 10.25 5.21 7.36
N PRO A 180 9.59 4.19 6.81
CA PRO A 180 10.28 3.10 6.15
C PRO A 180 11.12 3.62 4.98
N ALA A 181 12.43 3.37 5.03
CA ALA A 181 13.35 3.68 3.95
C ALA A 181 13.21 2.62 2.85
N LEU A 182 13.42 3.03 1.60
CA LEU A 182 13.51 2.13 0.45
C LEU A 182 14.95 2.20 -0.07
N PRO A 183 15.81 1.21 0.21
CA PRO A 183 17.19 1.24 -0.26
C PRO A 183 17.26 1.30 -1.78
N LEU A 184 18.12 2.15 -2.31
CA LEU A 184 18.30 2.36 -3.75
C LEU A 184 19.73 2.01 -4.19
N LYS A 185 19.88 1.82 -5.49
CA LYS A 185 21.18 1.80 -6.19
C LYS A 185 21.03 2.52 -7.53
N VAL A 186 22.16 2.95 -8.10
CA VAL A 186 22.23 3.36 -9.50
C VAL A 186 22.60 2.16 -10.34
N GLN A 187 21.87 1.93 -11.43
CA GLN A 187 22.20 0.92 -12.43
C GLN A 187 21.95 1.52 -13.81
N ASP A 188 22.99 1.56 -14.65
CA ASP A 188 22.93 2.15 -16.00
C ASP A 188 22.39 3.59 -16.01
N GLY A 189 22.73 4.38 -14.98
CA GLY A 189 22.26 5.76 -14.80
C GLY A 189 20.85 5.90 -14.23
N LEU A 190 20.11 4.80 -14.08
CA LEU A 190 18.74 4.79 -13.54
C LEU A 190 18.73 4.51 -12.04
N LEU A 191 17.74 5.08 -11.34
CA LEU A 191 17.44 4.72 -9.96
C LEU A 191 16.67 3.41 -9.93
N VAL A 192 17.21 2.44 -9.19
CA VAL A 192 16.65 1.10 -9.03
C VAL A 192 16.50 0.77 -7.55
N VAL A 193 15.40 0.11 -7.19
CA VAL A 193 15.17 -0.40 -5.84
C VAL A 193 16.17 -1.51 -5.54
N ALA A 194 16.97 -1.34 -4.49
CA ALA A 194 18.00 -2.31 -4.09
C ALA A 194 17.47 -3.36 -3.10
N ALA A 195 16.50 -3.00 -2.25
CA ALA A 195 15.91 -3.89 -1.26
C ALA A 195 14.46 -3.46 -0.96
N PRO A 196 13.64 -4.33 -0.33
CA PRO A 196 12.31 -3.95 0.14
C PRO A 196 12.37 -2.81 1.17
N PHE A 197 11.22 -2.21 1.48
CA PHE A 197 11.12 -1.25 2.57
C PHE A 197 11.68 -1.82 3.88
N THR A 198 12.40 -1.00 4.64
CA THR A 198 13.02 -1.42 5.91
C THR A 198 12.02 -1.76 7.01
N ALA A 199 10.75 -1.39 6.83
CA ALA A 199 9.63 -1.72 7.68
C ALA A 199 8.32 -1.61 6.89
N ARG A 200 7.20 -2.06 7.45
CA ARG A 200 5.89 -1.94 6.80
C ARG A 200 5.51 -0.44 6.58
N PRO A 201 5.22 -0.01 5.34
CA PRO A 201 4.69 1.32 5.05
C PRO A 201 3.26 1.51 5.55
N GLY A 202 2.89 2.77 5.78
CA GLY A 202 1.59 3.16 6.30
C GLY A 202 1.58 3.43 7.81
N GLY A 203 0.38 3.75 8.29
CA GLY A 203 0.07 4.05 9.69
C GLY A 203 -0.60 2.87 10.40
N GLY A 204 -1.16 3.16 11.58
CA GLY A 204 -1.76 2.16 12.47
C GLY A 204 -0.73 1.52 13.41
N ARG A 205 -0.97 1.66 14.72
CA ARG A 205 -0.14 1.08 15.77
C ARG A 205 -0.13 -0.45 15.71
#